data_AF-A0A1Q7VV61-F1
#
_entry.id   AF-A0A1Q7VV61-F1
#
_cell.length_a   1.000
_cell.length_b   1.000
_cell.length_c   1.000
_cell.angle_alpha   90.00
_cell.angle_beta   90.00
_cell.angle_gamma   90.00
#
_symmetry.space_group_name_H-M   'P 1'
#
loop_
_entity.id
_entity.type
_entity.pdbx_description
1 polymer ?
#
loop_
_entity_poly.entity_id
_entity_poly.type
_entity_poly.pdbx_seq_one_letter_code
_entity_poly.pdbx_strand_id
1 'polypeptide(L)'
;MSTAPTLPTFNTGALTPTQLSSLVTGITFATGLAQKLANIGVFNSIGGCTLAASTSATYVDVTGASFSWTKLGDGSASNILAILLLSCWTSVAATQPTFGVGIGGTDYDVASMTVNPVSSHISIGGGRSITGVAAGAYTPKLRFKRAAGTGGVNIDTGDTVSMILIEVPL
;
A
#
# COMPACT_ATOMS: atom_id res chain seq x y z
N MET A 1 29.15 23.67 -46.59
CA MET A 1 29.73 24.08 -45.29
C MET A 1 28.60 24.11 -44.28
N SER A 2 28.63 23.21 -43.29
CA SER A 2 27.58 23.09 -42.24
C SER A 2 27.90 24.08 -41.12
N THR A 3 26.96 24.97 -40.80
CA THR A 3 27.08 25.89 -39.66
C THR A 3 26.99 25.09 -38.37
N ALA A 4 28.05 25.15 -37.55
CA ALA A 4 28.06 24.48 -36.26
C ALA A 4 26.89 25.00 -35.40
N PRO A 5 26.14 24.12 -34.71
CA PRO A 5 25.07 24.53 -33.81
C PRO A 5 25.67 25.36 -32.67
N THR A 6 25.13 26.55 -32.45
CA THR A 6 25.51 27.39 -31.33
C THR A 6 25.06 26.71 -30.03
N LEU A 7 26.01 26.44 -29.14
CA LEU A 7 25.70 26.00 -27.78
C LEU A 7 24.86 27.09 -27.09
N PRO A 8 23.83 26.72 -26.31
CA PRO A 8 23.08 27.68 -25.53
C PRO A 8 24.06 28.40 -24.58
N THR A 9 24.08 29.72 -24.65
CA THR A 9 24.83 30.54 -23.71
C THR A 9 24.14 30.48 -22.36
N PHE A 10 24.77 29.81 -21.39
CA PHE A 10 24.32 29.86 -20.01
C PHE A 10 24.50 31.29 -19.50
N ASN A 11 23.44 31.87 -18.94
CA ASN A 11 23.52 33.19 -18.35
C ASN A 11 24.45 33.12 -17.12
N THR A 12 25.66 33.66 -17.26
CA THR A 12 26.67 33.71 -16.19
C THR A 12 26.47 34.90 -15.24
N GLY A 13 25.48 35.76 -15.52
CA GLY A 13 25.08 36.85 -14.65
C GLY A 13 24.38 36.35 -13.39
N ALA A 14 24.54 37.07 -12.28
CA ALA A 14 23.77 36.82 -11.07
C ALA A 14 22.26 36.87 -11.39
N LEU A 15 21.51 35.88 -10.88
CA LEU A 15 20.06 35.86 -11.04
C LEU A 15 19.47 37.13 -10.44
N THR A 16 18.58 37.78 -11.18
CA THR A 16 17.77 38.86 -10.60
C THR A 16 16.92 38.30 -9.46
N PRO A 17 16.54 39.11 -8.45
CA PRO A 17 15.70 38.65 -7.34
C PRO A 17 14.41 37.94 -7.78
N THR A 18 13.82 38.39 -8.89
CA THR A 18 12.61 37.80 -9.47
C THR A 18 12.87 36.43 -10.10
N GLN A 19 14.00 36.25 -10.78
CA GLN A 19 14.42 34.96 -11.32
C GLN A 19 14.77 33.97 -10.20
N LEU A 20 15.43 34.45 -9.14
CA LEU A 20 15.70 33.65 -7.95
C LEU A 20 14.40 33.22 -7.26
N SER A 21 13.44 34.13 -7.09
CA SER A 21 12.11 33.82 -6.53
C SER A 21 11.36 32.78 -7.36
N SER A 22 11.38 32.90 -8.69
CA SER A 22 10.73 31.93 -9.59
C SER A 22 11.41 30.56 -9.53
N LEU A 23 12.74 30.52 -9.44
CA LEU A 23 13.51 29.28 -9.32
C LEU A 23 13.24 28.61 -7.97
N VAL A 24 13.25 29.36 -6.87
CA VAL A 24 12.90 28.85 -5.54
C VAL A 24 11.49 28.28 -5.55
N THR A 25 10.52 29.00 -6.11
CA THR A 25 9.12 28.53 -6.19
C THR A 25 8.99 27.26 -7.03
N GLY A 26 9.68 27.18 -8.17
CA GLY A 26 9.68 25.99 -9.04
C GLY A 26 10.36 24.78 -8.41
N ILE A 27 11.48 24.99 -7.71
CA ILE A 27 12.15 23.94 -6.93
C ILE A 27 11.24 23.50 -5.80
N THR A 28 10.64 24.40 -5.02
CA THR A 28 9.71 24.06 -3.94
C THR A 28 8.49 23.29 -4.44
N PHE A 29 7.97 23.59 -5.64
CA PHE A 29 6.87 22.82 -6.24
C PHE A 29 7.32 21.42 -6.69
N ALA A 30 8.46 21.31 -7.37
CA ALA A 30 8.99 20.03 -7.86
C ALA A 30 9.48 19.12 -6.72
N THR A 31 10.18 19.67 -5.73
CA THR A 31 10.52 18.98 -4.48
C THR A 31 9.26 18.70 -3.69
N GLY A 32 8.28 19.59 -3.68
CA GLY A 32 6.99 19.37 -3.01
C GLY A 32 6.19 18.22 -3.61
N LEU A 33 6.20 18.03 -4.94
CA LEU A 33 5.53 16.91 -5.61
C LEU A 33 6.28 15.58 -5.41
N ALA A 34 7.62 15.60 -5.46
CA ALA A 34 8.46 14.42 -5.17
C ALA A 34 8.48 14.06 -3.68
N GLN A 35 8.34 15.04 -2.78
CA GLN A 35 8.12 14.87 -1.33
C GLN A 35 6.69 14.44 -1.02
N LYS A 36 5.74 14.57 -1.95
CA LYS A 36 4.35 14.25 -1.67
C LYS A 36 4.15 12.76 -1.50
N LEU A 37 4.81 11.83 -2.19
CA LEU A 37 4.76 10.43 -1.73
C LEU A 37 5.69 10.27 -0.52
N ALA A 38 5.17 10.58 0.67
CA ALA A 38 5.98 10.80 1.87
C ALA A 38 6.69 9.52 2.34
N ASN A 39 6.06 8.37 2.14
CA ASN A 39 6.67 7.07 2.40
C ASN A 39 5.98 5.95 1.62
N ILE A 40 6.75 4.96 1.15
CA ILE A 40 6.23 3.75 0.51
C ILE A 40 6.79 2.53 1.23
N GLY A 41 5.87 1.73 1.74
CA GLY A 41 6.13 0.45 2.35
C GLY A 41 5.69 -0.68 1.45
N VAL A 42 6.55 -1.67 1.22
CA VAL A 42 6.21 -2.85 0.43
C VAL A 42 6.55 -4.09 1.23
N PHE A 43 5.54 -4.93 1.44
CA PHE A 43 5.69 -6.33 1.76
C PHE A 43 5.34 -7.14 0.52
N ASN A 44 6.25 -8.00 0.08
CA ASN A 44 6.02 -8.95 -1.00
C ASN A 44 6.65 -10.28 -0.60
N SER A 45 5.84 -11.35 -0.58
CA SER A 45 6.31 -12.69 -0.27
C SER A 45 5.68 -13.72 -1.21
N ILE A 46 6.55 -14.57 -1.75
CA ILE A 46 6.19 -15.85 -2.37
C ILE A 46 6.62 -16.93 -1.37
N GLY A 47 5.66 -17.62 -0.75
CA GLY A 47 5.94 -18.81 0.07
C GLY A 47 6.48 -18.61 1.49
N GLY A 48 6.47 -17.39 2.07
CA GLY A 48 6.84 -17.15 3.48
C GLY A 48 5.67 -16.82 4.41
N CYS A 49 4.49 -16.60 3.85
CA CYS A 49 3.27 -16.31 4.59
C CYS A 49 2.50 -17.60 4.83
N THR A 50 1.90 -17.74 6.00
CA THR A 50 1.00 -18.85 6.27
C THR A 50 -0.23 -18.35 6.99
N LEU A 51 -1.38 -18.78 6.51
CA LEU A 51 -2.65 -18.61 7.21
C LEU A 51 -3.21 -20.01 7.45
N ALA A 52 -3.25 -20.43 8.71
CA ALA A 52 -4.02 -21.62 9.07
C ALA A 52 -5.49 -21.35 8.76
N ALA A 53 -6.19 -22.36 8.20
CA ALA A 53 -7.61 -22.33 7.91
C ALA A 53 -8.39 -21.60 9.02
N SER A 54 -8.87 -20.40 8.73
CA SER A 54 -9.68 -19.62 9.67
C SER A 54 -11.14 -19.60 9.25
N THR A 55 -12.01 -19.97 10.19
CA THR A 55 -13.47 -19.83 10.11
C THR A 55 -13.96 -18.52 10.73
N SER A 56 -13.05 -17.67 11.23
CA SER A 56 -13.43 -16.55 12.08
C SER A 56 -14.14 -15.43 11.32
N ALA A 57 -15.20 -14.89 11.93
CA ALA A 57 -15.81 -13.63 11.54
C ALA A 57 -15.04 -12.41 12.06
N THR A 58 -14.03 -12.62 12.91
CA THR A 58 -13.11 -11.59 13.40
C THR A 58 -11.77 -11.69 12.69
N TYR A 59 -11.01 -10.59 12.70
CA TYR A 59 -9.70 -10.53 12.07
C TYR A 59 -8.69 -11.46 12.75
N VAL A 60 -8.02 -12.27 11.92
CA VAL A 60 -6.83 -13.06 12.27
C VAL A 60 -5.64 -12.60 11.46
N ASP A 61 -4.44 -12.74 12.03
CA ASP A 61 -3.19 -12.36 11.37
C ASP A 61 -2.80 -13.39 10.31
N VAL A 62 -2.37 -12.92 9.14
CA VAL A 62 -1.60 -13.77 8.22
C VAL A 62 -0.16 -13.81 8.74
N THR A 63 0.28 -14.98 9.20
CA THR A 63 1.58 -15.11 9.87
C THR A 63 2.70 -14.83 8.87
N GLY A 64 3.67 -14.01 9.29
CA GLY A 64 4.78 -13.55 8.44
C GLY A 64 4.44 -12.36 7.55
N ALA A 65 3.16 -11.98 7.40
CA ALA A 65 2.73 -10.89 6.52
C ALA A 65 2.70 -9.53 7.22
N SER A 66 3.87 -9.08 7.67
CA SER A 66 4.03 -7.79 8.35
C SER A 66 5.39 -7.17 8.04
N PHE A 67 5.50 -5.85 8.16
CA PHE A 67 6.75 -5.14 7.97
C PHE A 67 6.80 -3.86 8.81
N SER A 68 7.98 -3.30 9.03
CA SER A 68 8.13 -2.00 9.71
C SER A 68 7.88 -0.86 8.75
N TRP A 69 7.06 0.10 9.15
CA TRP A 69 6.70 1.26 8.32
C TRP A 69 6.45 2.49 9.18
N THR A 70 6.82 3.67 8.70
CA THR A 70 6.65 4.92 9.44
C THR A 70 5.74 5.87 8.68
N LYS A 71 4.66 6.31 9.30
CA LYS A 71 3.85 7.40 8.78
C LYS A 71 4.46 8.74 9.21
N LEU A 72 4.70 9.64 8.27
CA LEU A 72 5.38 10.92 8.51
C LEU A 72 4.42 12.05 8.88
N GLY A 73 3.32 12.19 8.14
CA GLY A 73 2.28 13.18 8.35
C GLY A 73 1.16 12.64 9.23
N ASP A 74 0.58 13.50 10.08
CA ASP A 74 -0.59 13.15 10.87
C ASP A 74 -1.86 13.02 10.02
N GLY A 75 -2.99 12.69 10.67
CA GLY A 75 -4.26 12.47 9.98
C GLY A 75 -4.86 13.70 9.29
N SER A 76 -4.31 14.89 9.54
CA SER A 76 -4.67 16.15 8.86
C SER A 76 -3.72 16.55 7.74
N ALA A 77 -2.54 15.92 7.68
CA ALA A 77 -1.52 16.18 6.68
C ALA A 77 -1.48 15.12 5.58
N SER A 78 -1.78 13.86 5.89
CA SER A 78 -1.72 12.76 4.92
C SER A 78 -2.63 11.57 5.25
N ASN A 79 -3.03 10.86 4.20
CA ASN A 79 -3.71 9.57 4.24
C ASN A 79 -2.73 8.42 3.95
N ILE A 80 -3.19 7.19 4.14
CA ILE A 80 -2.50 5.99 3.68
C ILE A 80 -3.34 5.35 2.58
N LEU A 81 -2.79 5.20 1.38
CA LEU A 81 -3.34 4.31 0.36
C LEU A 81 -2.78 2.91 0.61
N ALA A 82 -3.63 2.01 1.10
CA ALA A 82 -3.32 0.59 1.25
C ALA A 82 -3.77 -0.17 0.00
N ILE A 83 -2.86 -0.95 -0.58
CA ILE A 83 -3.12 -1.80 -1.75
C ILE A 83 -2.74 -3.22 -1.38
N LEU A 84 -3.65 -4.15 -1.61
CA LEU A 84 -3.41 -5.58 -1.46
C LEU A 84 -3.47 -6.26 -2.81
N LEU A 85 -2.51 -7.15 -3.05
CA LEU A 85 -2.46 -8.03 -4.21
C LEU A 85 -2.07 -9.40 -3.67
N LEU A 86 -3.01 -10.33 -3.66
CA LEU A 86 -2.77 -11.63 -3.04
C LEU A 86 -3.53 -12.74 -3.73
N SER A 87 -3.15 -13.98 -3.45
CA SER A 87 -3.95 -15.15 -3.73
C SER A 87 -4.21 -15.94 -2.45
N CYS A 88 -5.25 -16.76 -2.48
CA CYS A 88 -5.57 -17.67 -1.41
C CYS A 88 -6.34 -18.88 -1.95
N TRP A 89 -6.31 -19.97 -1.20
CA TRP A 89 -7.13 -21.14 -1.41
C TRP A 89 -8.33 -21.17 -0.47
N THR A 90 -9.50 -21.57 -0.97
CA THR A 90 -10.72 -21.73 -0.16
C THR A 90 -11.17 -23.19 -0.13
N SER A 91 -11.43 -23.73 1.06
CA SER A 91 -11.83 -25.14 1.23
C SER A 91 -13.34 -25.37 1.12
N VAL A 92 -14.13 -24.33 0.87
CA VAL A 92 -15.60 -24.34 0.88
C VAL A 92 -16.17 -23.45 -0.21
N ALA A 93 -17.34 -23.83 -0.69
CA ALA A 93 -18.14 -23.01 -1.61
C ALA A 93 -18.83 -21.84 -0.88
N ALA A 94 -19.30 -20.87 -1.66
CA ALA A 94 -20.09 -19.71 -1.22
C ALA A 94 -19.49 -18.96 -0.01
N THR A 95 -18.17 -18.77 0.00
CA THR A 95 -17.44 -18.05 1.06
C THR A 95 -17.06 -16.64 0.60
N GLN A 96 -16.98 -15.69 1.53
CA GLN A 96 -16.52 -14.34 1.24
C GLN A 96 -15.29 -14.02 2.10
N PRO A 97 -14.08 -14.35 1.61
CA PRO A 97 -12.85 -13.81 2.17
C PRO A 97 -12.83 -12.29 2.15
N THR A 98 -12.47 -11.67 3.28
CA THR A 98 -12.16 -10.24 3.37
C THR A 98 -10.77 -10.07 3.94
N PHE A 99 -9.89 -9.45 3.14
CA PHE A 99 -8.53 -9.11 3.52
C PHE A 99 -8.46 -7.63 3.88
N GLY A 100 -7.69 -7.34 4.92
CA GLY A 100 -7.54 -6.00 5.44
C GLY A 100 -6.14 -5.76 6.00
N VAL A 101 -5.87 -4.52 6.36
CA VAL A 101 -4.61 -4.14 7.00
C VAL A 101 -4.91 -3.71 8.44
N GLY A 102 -4.18 -4.29 9.38
CA GLY A 102 -4.14 -3.82 10.76
C GLY A 102 -3.06 -2.76 10.93
N ILE A 103 -3.43 -1.54 11.32
CA ILE A 103 -2.50 -0.42 11.58
C ILE A 103 -2.94 0.30 12.86
N GLY A 104 -2.01 0.49 13.80
CA GLY A 104 -2.28 1.24 15.04
C GLY A 104 -3.41 0.63 15.89
N GLY A 105 -3.57 -0.69 15.85
CA GLY A 105 -4.63 -1.40 16.58
C GLY A 105 -6.01 -1.36 15.92
N THR A 106 -6.15 -0.75 14.73
CA THR A 106 -7.40 -0.71 13.97
C THR A 106 -7.27 -1.53 12.69
N ASP A 107 -8.34 -2.24 12.33
CA ASP A 107 -8.41 -3.03 11.10
C ASP A 107 -9.21 -2.33 10.00
N TYR A 108 -8.67 -2.36 8.79
CA TYR A 108 -9.29 -1.76 7.61
C TYR A 108 -9.52 -2.82 6.53
N ASP A 109 -10.78 -3.13 6.23
CA ASP A 109 -11.15 -3.95 5.07
C ASP A 109 -10.62 -3.28 3.78
N VAL A 110 -9.82 -3.99 2.99
CA VAL A 110 -9.22 -3.47 1.75
C VAL A 110 -9.69 -4.23 0.50
N ALA A 111 -9.80 -5.55 0.59
CA ALA A 111 -10.21 -6.37 -0.55
C ALA A 111 -11.13 -7.49 -0.10
N SER A 112 -12.19 -7.75 -0.86
CA SER A 112 -13.10 -8.87 -0.61
C SER A 112 -13.62 -9.44 -1.93
N MET A 113 -13.96 -10.73 -1.92
CA MET A 113 -14.55 -11.40 -3.08
C MET A 113 -15.46 -12.52 -2.59
N THR A 114 -16.61 -12.70 -3.24
CA THR A 114 -17.43 -13.89 -3.06
C THR A 114 -16.92 -15.01 -3.94
N VAL A 115 -16.67 -16.17 -3.33
CA VAL A 115 -16.06 -17.35 -3.94
C VAL A 115 -17.09 -18.47 -3.90
N ASN A 116 -17.64 -18.79 -5.07
CA ASN A 116 -18.64 -19.84 -5.21
C ASN A 116 -18.07 -21.27 -5.30
N PRO A 117 -16.99 -21.54 -6.05
CA PRO A 117 -16.48 -22.91 -6.15
C PRO A 117 -15.72 -23.32 -4.87
N VAL A 118 -15.76 -24.62 -4.56
CA VAL A 118 -14.97 -25.24 -3.49
C VAL A 118 -13.54 -25.53 -3.99
N SER A 119 -12.58 -25.58 -3.07
CA SER A 119 -11.20 -26.02 -3.32
C SER A 119 -10.49 -25.27 -4.44
N SER A 120 -10.68 -23.96 -4.53
CA SER A 120 -10.14 -23.13 -5.61
C SER A 120 -9.12 -22.13 -5.08
N HIS A 121 -7.99 -22.00 -5.79
CA HIS A 121 -7.09 -20.85 -5.67
C HIS A 121 -7.69 -19.68 -6.45
N ILE A 122 -7.66 -18.51 -5.84
CA ILE A 122 -8.17 -17.26 -6.41
C ILE A 122 -7.19 -16.14 -6.13
N SER A 123 -7.16 -15.14 -7.03
CA SER A 123 -6.45 -13.90 -6.80
C SER A 123 -7.44 -12.80 -6.39
N ILE A 124 -7.12 -12.08 -5.33
CA ILE A 124 -7.90 -10.98 -4.79
C ILE A 124 -6.99 -9.76 -4.70
N GLY A 125 -7.46 -8.64 -5.25
CA GLY A 125 -6.78 -7.36 -5.19
C GLY A 125 -7.74 -6.24 -4.85
N GLY A 126 -7.25 -5.21 -4.16
CA GLY A 126 -8.06 -4.07 -3.77
C GLY A 126 -7.22 -2.93 -3.22
N GLY A 127 -7.82 -1.74 -3.16
CA GLY A 127 -7.18 -0.54 -2.65
C GLY A 127 -8.14 0.25 -1.76
N ARG A 128 -7.62 0.81 -0.67
CA ARG A 128 -8.39 1.66 0.25
C ARG A 128 -7.57 2.85 0.72
N SER A 129 -8.19 4.03 0.71
CA SER A 129 -7.68 5.19 1.44
C SER A 129 -8.05 5.06 2.92
N ILE A 130 -7.04 5.18 3.78
CA ILE A 130 -7.14 5.13 5.23
C ILE A 130 -6.78 6.53 5.77
N THR A 131 -7.73 7.14 6.48
CA THR A 131 -7.65 8.50 7.01
C THR A 131 -7.50 8.48 8.53
N GLY A 132 -7.00 9.57 9.14
CA GLY A 132 -7.04 9.73 10.60
C GLY A 132 -6.00 8.91 11.39
N VAL A 133 -5.07 8.23 10.72
CA VAL A 133 -3.94 7.58 11.39
C VAL A 133 -2.92 8.66 11.77
N ALA A 134 -2.43 8.64 13.01
CA ALA A 134 -1.43 9.60 13.47
C ALA A 134 -0.06 9.36 12.79
N ALA A 135 0.83 10.36 12.84
CA ALA A 135 2.23 10.14 12.49
C ALA A 135 2.88 9.19 13.52
N GLY A 136 3.79 8.33 13.07
CA GLY A 136 4.47 7.40 13.96
C GLY A 136 4.98 6.13 13.26
N ALA A 137 5.75 5.35 14.02
CA ALA A 137 6.20 4.03 13.60
C ALA A 137 5.09 2.99 13.83
N TYR A 138 4.86 2.16 12.82
CA TYR A 138 3.88 1.09 12.81
C TYR A 138 4.50 -0.21 12.35
N THR A 139 3.84 -1.32 12.70
CA THR A 139 4.07 -2.63 12.10
C THR A 139 2.78 -3.08 11.44
N PRO A 140 2.46 -2.58 10.22
CA PRO A 140 1.28 -3.00 9.51
C PRO A 140 1.26 -4.51 9.32
N LYS A 141 0.09 -5.11 9.52
CA LYS A 141 -0.13 -6.54 9.35
C LYS A 141 -1.21 -6.77 8.31
N LEU A 142 -0.99 -7.72 7.41
CA LEU A 142 -2.08 -8.28 6.63
C LEU A 142 -2.93 -9.15 7.54
N ARG A 143 -4.24 -8.92 7.50
CA ARG A 143 -5.22 -9.63 8.31
C ARG A 143 -6.36 -10.10 7.44
N PHE A 144 -7.07 -11.09 7.95
CA PHE A 144 -8.14 -11.75 7.23
C PHE A 144 -9.34 -12.01 8.13
N LYS A 145 -10.55 -11.89 7.59
CA LYS A 145 -11.81 -12.34 8.20
C LYS A 145 -12.75 -12.91 7.14
N ARG A 146 -13.83 -13.57 7.59
CA ARG A 146 -14.93 -14.02 6.73
C ARG A 146 -16.24 -13.32 7.09
N ALA A 147 -17.17 -13.25 6.14
CA ALA A 147 -18.52 -12.77 6.40
C ALA A 147 -19.32 -13.71 7.33
N ALA A 148 -19.27 -15.04 7.11
CA ALA A 148 -19.86 -16.08 7.97
C ALA A 148 -19.42 -17.50 7.54
N GLY A 149 -19.67 -18.52 8.36
CA GLY A 149 -19.71 -19.96 7.98
C GLY A 149 -18.49 -20.83 8.34
N THR A 150 -18.66 -22.15 8.19
CA THR A 150 -17.62 -23.21 8.30
C THR A 150 -16.69 -23.21 7.07
N GLY A 151 -15.47 -23.77 7.21
CA GLY A 151 -14.46 -23.87 6.13
C GLY A 151 -13.20 -23.00 6.31
N GLY A 152 -12.12 -23.34 5.62
CA GLY A 152 -10.84 -22.62 5.71
C GLY A 152 -10.59 -21.73 4.50
N VAL A 153 -10.17 -20.49 4.75
CA VAL A 153 -9.32 -19.76 3.80
C VAL A 153 -7.89 -19.99 4.22
N ASN A 154 -7.05 -20.38 3.28
CA ASN A 154 -5.67 -20.71 3.49
C ASN A 154 -4.80 -19.89 2.55
N ILE A 155 -3.60 -19.60 3.00
CA ILE A 155 -2.52 -19.08 2.18
C ILE A 155 -1.42 -20.13 2.31
N ASP A 156 -1.14 -20.83 1.22
CA ASP A 156 -0.14 -21.89 1.18
C ASP A 156 1.05 -21.53 0.26
N THR A 157 1.95 -22.49 0.05
CA THR A 157 3.18 -22.28 -0.74
C THR A 157 2.93 -21.92 -2.20
N GLY A 158 1.75 -22.21 -2.74
CA GLY A 158 1.36 -21.82 -4.09
C GLY A 158 0.80 -20.39 -4.18
N ASP A 159 0.56 -19.74 -3.04
CA ASP A 159 -0.05 -18.43 -2.98
C ASP A 159 0.98 -17.29 -2.84
N THR A 160 0.61 -16.12 -3.36
CA THR A 160 1.41 -14.90 -3.25
C THR A 160 0.70 -13.89 -2.35
N VAL A 161 1.45 -13.16 -1.54
CA VAL A 161 0.91 -12.11 -0.68
C VAL A 161 1.73 -10.85 -0.83
N SER A 162 1.09 -9.77 -1.27
CA SER A 162 1.68 -8.44 -1.34
C SER A 162 0.78 -7.41 -0.67
N MET A 163 1.42 -6.56 0.14
CA MET A 163 0.81 -5.42 0.81
C MET A 163 1.69 -4.19 0.55
N ILE A 164 1.09 -3.18 -0.06
CA ILE A 164 1.74 -1.92 -0.38
C ILE A 164 1.03 -0.83 0.39
N LEU A 165 1.77 -0.05 1.17
CA LEU A 165 1.26 1.14 1.84
C LEU A 165 1.97 2.36 1.27
N ILE A 166 1.18 3.34 0.86
CA ILE A 166 1.66 4.59 0.31
C ILE A 166 1.10 5.71 1.17
N GLU A 167 1.97 6.54 1.74
CA GLU A 167 1.53 7.77 2.38
C GLU A 167 1.25 8.85 1.32
N VAL A 168 0.02 9.36 1.32
CA VAL A 168 -0.49 10.32 0.34
C VAL A 168 -0.95 11.59 1.06
N PRO A 169 -0.23 12.72 0.94
CA PRO A 169 -0.59 14.01 1.46
C PRO A 169 -1.91 14.50 0.90
N LEU A 170 -2.59 15.26 1.75
CA LEU A 170 -3.83 15.94 1.41
C LEU A 170 -3.57 17.19 0.55
#